data_AF-A0A979G8H7-F1
#
_entry.id   AF-A0A979G8H7-F1
#
_cell.length_a   1.000
_cell.length_b   1.000
_cell.length_c   1.000
_cell.angle_alpha   90.00
_cell.angle_beta   90.00
_cell.angle_gamma   90.00
#
_symmetry.space_group_name_H-M   'P 1'
#
loop_
_entity.id
_entity.type
_entity.pdbx_description
1 polymer ?
#
loop_
_entity_poly.entity_id
_entity_poly.type
_entity_poly.pdbx_seq_one_letter_code
_entity_poly.pdbx_strand_id
1 'polypeptide(L)'
;MSKLINLYEKSFGKPGNLTQLKGGKGADFKIAVSFPDPKKEITETRITSLGLSELSKDDELDIELVLITEGKATPEEAEETGAFFYALYKMIKKAEKVRSGDIYRTDAVPGFGKMDAVILLNSGYKSPAWLDEDEYKGQLIKVVPLFSDEADGLEKLAVESRELFIYKSQVPFREPGRKQTNIVYDAVFNIWSAISEWYTEHKVDDAKKLADMLAAAPKKGAGDALEKKIGIDIPEDFKESFNIVHDTLRVGSYDLYSQANLVAAFKRMYDLNEEGEFVEALEKLVESPEFQPVWWHENWIPVAADSGGDLLVLDMAPTISGTKGQVLTHSAVEGPAITDNHCFLDWLNDYYVALQTGKYDVDKDGILTRN
;
A
#
# COMPACT_ATOMS: atom_id res chain seq x y z
N MET A 1 -14.02 -19.55 23.48
CA MET A 1 -14.69 -20.30 22.38
C MET A 1 -16.16 -19.95 22.09
N SER A 2 -17.17 -20.26 22.94
CA SER A 2 -18.59 -20.06 22.55
C SER A 2 -18.97 -18.61 22.21
N LYS A 3 -18.37 -17.62 22.89
CA LYS A 3 -18.51 -16.19 22.59
C LYS A 3 -18.02 -15.86 21.17
N LEU A 4 -16.83 -16.33 20.79
CA LEU A 4 -16.26 -16.16 19.44
C LEU A 4 -17.14 -16.75 18.34
N ILE A 5 -17.71 -17.94 18.56
CA ILE A 5 -18.63 -18.56 17.61
C ILE A 5 -19.88 -17.68 17.43
N ASN A 6 -20.49 -17.23 18.53
CA ASN A 6 -21.67 -16.36 18.44
C ASN A 6 -21.37 -15.03 17.73
N LEU A 7 -20.20 -14.43 17.99
CA LEU A 7 -19.75 -13.22 17.31
C LEU A 7 -19.56 -13.47 15.80
N TYR A 8 -18.89 -14.56 15.43
CA TYR A 8 -18.76 -14.98 14.04
C TYR A 8 -20.13 -15.15 13.37
N GLU A 9 -21.05 -15.87 14.00
CA GLU A 9 -22.39 -16.14 13.46
C GLU A 9 -23.22 -14.86 13.28
N LYS A 10 -23.07 -13.88 14.19
CA LYS A 10 -23.71 -12.57 14.08
C LYS A 10 -23.19 -11.78 12.88
N SER A 11 -21.89 -11.84 12.59
CA SER A 11 -21.25 -11.08 11.51
C SER A 11 -21.38 -11.74 10.14
N PHE A 12 -21.26 -13.07 10.06
CA PHE A 12 -21.13 -13.80 8.80
C PHE A 12 -22.19 -14.87 8.58
N GLY A 13 -23.10 -15.06 9.55
CA GLY A 13 -24.05 -16.15 9.56
C GLY A 13 -23.43 -17.47 10.05
N LYS A 14 -24.28 -18.48 10.20
CA LYS A 14 -23.87 -19.81 10.65
C LYS A 14 -22.85 -20.42 9.68
N PRO A 15 -21.67 -20.86 10.14
CA PRO A 15 -20.71 -21.51 9.26
C PRO A 15 -21.27 -22.83 8.74
N GLY A 16 -20.92 -23.16 7.49
CA GLY A 16 -21.29 -24.43 6.87
C GLY A 16 -20.54 -25.62 7.48
N ASN A 17 -19.33 -25.37 8.00
CA ASN A 17 -18.56 -26.33 8.76
C ASN A 17 -17.80 -25.66 9.92
N LEU A 18 -17.64 -26.38 11.02
CA LEU A 18 -16.86 -25.96 12.18
C LEU A 18 -15.98 -27.13 12.62
N THR A 19 -14.68 -27.07 12.32
CA THR A 19 -13.72 -28.13 12.63
C THR A 19 -12.86 -27.74 13.82
N GLN A 20 -12.70 -28.63 14.79
CA GLN A 20 -11.78 -28.46 15.92
C GLN A 20 -10.38 -28.92 15.52
N LEU A 21 -9.38 -28.06 15.72
CA LEU A 21 -7.97 -28.37 15.50
C LEU A 21 -7.20 -28.27 16.81
N LYS A 22 -6.18 -29.12 16.95
CA LYS A 22 -5.28 -29.08 18.09
C LYS A 22 -4.20 -28.02 17.89
N GLY A 23 -4.14 -27.06 18.79
CA GLY A 23 -2.98 -26.19 18.91
C GLY A 23 -1.86 -26.84 19.75
N GLY A 24 -0.73 -26.15 19.87
CA GLY A 24 0.37 -26.57 20.72
C GLY A 24 0.03 -26.45 22.21
N LYS A 25 0.71 -27.26 23.05
CA LYS A 25 0.50 -27.32 24.52
C LYS A 25 -0.95 -27.61 24.96
N GLY A 26 -1.75 -28.27 24.12
CA GLY A 26 -3.09 -28.77 24.48
C GLY A 26 -4.20 -27.71 24.49
N ALA A 27 -3.96 -26.53 23.92
CA ALA A 27 -5.00 -25.55 23.67
C ALA A 27 -5.55 -25.76 22.25
N ASP A 28 -6.86 -25.93 22.13
CA ASP A 28 -7.52 -26.21 20.85
C ASP A 28 -8.18 -24.94 20.29
N PHE A 29 -8.16 -24.78 18.98
CA PHE A 29 -8.87 -23.70 18.27
C PHE A 29 -9.76 -24.31 17.18
N LYS A 30 -10.68 -23.53 16.64
CA LYS A 30 -11.60 -23.98 15.59
C LYS A 30 -11.36 -23.26 14.29
N ILE A 31 -11.78 -23.90 13.20
CA ILE A 31 -11.91 -23.29 11.88
C ILE A 31 -13.38 -23.24 11.52
N ALA A 32 -13.89 -22.04 11.28
CA ALA A 32 -15.21 -21.80 10.72
C ALA A 32 -15.09 -21.64 9.20
N VAL A 33 -15.84 -22.46 8.45
CA VAL A 33 -15.90 -22.42 6.99
C VAL A 33 -17.28 -21.97 6.57
N SER A 34 -17.35 -20.81 5.92
CA SER A 34 -18.55 -20.36 5.20
C SER A 34 -18.37 -20.63 3.72
N PHE A 35 -19.25 -21.46 3.16
CA PHE A 35 -19.21 -21.84 1.74
C PHE A 35 -19.96 -20.84 0.86
N PRO A 36 -19.70 -20.84 -0.47
CA PRO A 36 -20.50 -20.11 -1.44
C PRO A 36 -21.99 -20.40 -1.28
N ASP A 37 -22.81 -19.35 -1.35
CA ASP A 37 -24.26 -19.42 -1.37
C ASP A 37 -24.77 -18.73 -2.64
N PRO A 38 -25.05 -19.49 -3.71
CA PRO A 38 -25.52 -18.95 -4.98
C PRO A 38 -26.83 -18.17 -4.85
N LYS A 39 -27.64 -18.43 -3.80
CA LYS A 39 -28.89 -17.69 -3.56
C LYS A 39 -28.65 -16.30 -2.96
N LYS A 40 -27.43 -16.06 -2.46
CA LYS A 40 -26.99 -14.79 -1.89
C LYS A 40 -25.89 -14.13 -2.73
N GLU A 41 -25.64 -14.66 -3.94
CA GLU A 41 -24.56 -14.21 -4.84
C GLU A 41 -23.16 -14.29 -4.19
N ILE A 42 -22.99 -15.13 -3.16
CA ILE A 42 -21.70 -15.36 -2.52
C ILE A 42 -21.00 -16.47 -3.31
N THR A 43 -19.93 -16.14 -4.01
CA THR A 43 -19.14 -17.07 -4.85
C THR A 43 -17.90 -17.62 -4.15
N GLU A 44 -17.66 -17.19 -2.91
CA GLU A 44 -16.38 -17.37 -2.22
C GLU A 44 -16.52 -18.28 -1.01
N THR A 45 -15.45 -19.02 -0.70
CA THR A 45 -15.27 -19.67 0.60
C THR A 45 -14.47 -18.78 1.53
N ARG A 46 -14.98 -18.61 2.75
CA ARG A 46 -14.27 -17.95 3.86
C ARG A 46 -13.86 -18.98 4.89
N ILE A 47 -12.58 -19.01 5.22
CA ILE A 47 -12.01 -19.88 6.25
C ILE A 47 -11.45 -18.98 7.36
N THR A 48 -12.02 -19.07 8.56
CA THR A 48 -11.70 -18.17 9.68
C THR A 48 -11.27 -18.99 10.89
N SER A 49 -10.16 -18.63 11.53
CA SER A 49 -9.81 -19.19 12.83
C SER A 49 -10.70 -18.62 13.92
N LEU A 50 -10.98 -19.44 14.93
CA LEU A 50 -11.67 -19.04 16.15
C LEU A 50 -10.93 -19.65 17.34
N GLY A 51 -10.31 -18.80 18.15
CA GLY A 51 -9.55 -19.16 19.34
C GLY A 51 -8.03 -19.13 19.16
N LEU A 52 -7.49 -18.57 18.07
CA LEU A 52 -6.04 -18.31 17.99
C LEU A 52 -5.61 -17.28 19.02
N SER A 53 -6.44 -16.27 19.27
CA SER A 53 -6.27 -15.30 20.34
C SER A 53 -6.12 -15.98 21.71
N GLU A 54 -6.93 -17.01 21.98
CA GLU A 54 -6.92 -17.78 23.23
C GLU A 54 -5.64 -18.63 23.41
N LEU A 55 -4.78 -18.76 22.38
CA LEU A 55 -3.50 -19.49 22.47
C LEU A 55 -2.37 -18.65 23.08
N SER A 56 -2.49 -17.32 23.09
CA SER A 56 -1.53 -16.47 23.79
C SER A 56 -1.94 -16.36 25.26
N LYS A 57 -1.12 -16.90 26.18
CA LYS A 57 -1.40 -16.82 27.62
C LYS A 57 -1.14 -15.44 28.22
N ASP A 58 -0.51 -14.54 27.47
CA ASP A 58 0.08 -13.29 27.99
C ASP A 58 -0.51 -12.03 27.33
N ASP A 59 -1.77 -12.03 26.88
CA ASP A 59 -2.52 -10.88 26.33
C ASP A 59 -1.89 -10.10 25.14
N GLU A 60 -0.70 -10.47 24.65
CA GLU A 60 0.03 -9.67 23.65
C GLU A 60 -0.44 -9.86 22.20
N LEU A 61 -1.09 -10.99 21.88
CA LEU A 61 -1.49 -11.30 20.50
C LEU A 61 -2.92 -11.85 20.44
N ASP A 62 -3.86 -10.91 20.42
CA ASP A 62 -5.29 -11.16 20.24
C ASP A 62 -5.64 -11.01 18.75
N ILE A 63 -5.48 -12.09 17.97
CA ILE A 63 -5.81 -12.10 16.55
C ILE A 63 -6.58 -13.36 16.16
N GLU A 64 -7.43 -13.21 15.14
CA GLU A 64 -7.93 -14.31 14.33
C GLU A 64 -7.51 -14.10 12.88
N LEU A 65 -7.26 -15.20 12.17
CA LEU A 65 -6.84 -15.19 10.78
C LEU A 65 -8.02 -15.56 9.88
N VAL A 66 -8.13 -14.87 8.75
CA VAL A 66 -9.13 -15.18 7.72
C VAL A 66 -8.49 -15.27 6.34
N LEU A 67 -8.81 -16.34 5.62
CA LEU A 67 -8.44 -16.58 4.23
C LEU A 67 -9.74 -16.64 3.42
N ILE A 68 -9.77 -15.96 2.29
CA ILE A 68 -10.91 -15.95 1.38
C ILE A 68 -10.42 -16.47 0.03
N THR A 69 -11.10 -17.48 -0.50
CA THR A 69 -10.82 -18.08 -1.81
C THR A 69 -12.08 -18.11 -2.65
N GLU A 70 -11.95 -17.87 -3.94
CA GLU A 70 -13.03 -18.09 -4.90
C GLU A 70 -13.35 -19.57 -5.02
N GLY A 71 -14.61 -19.88 -5.30
CA GLY A 71 -15.09 -21.24 -5.40
C GLY A 71 -15.27 -21.91 -4.03
N LYS A 72 -15.52 -23.22 -4.07
CA LYS A 72 -15.79 -24.03 -2.88
C LYS A 72 -14.52 -24.77 -2.45
N ALA A 73 -13.96 -24.40 -1.30
CA ALA A 73 -12.86 -25.18 -0.71
C ALA A 73 -13.35 -26.58 -0.30
N THR A 74 -12.49 -27.57 -0.48
CA THR A 74 -12.70 -28.92 0.01
C THR A 74 -12.52 -28.99 1.53
N PRO A 75 -13.07 -30.02 2.20
CA PRO A 75 -12.81 -30.23 3.62
C PRO A 75 -11.33 -30.38 3.96
N GLU A 76 -10.56 -31.02 3.09
CA GLU A 76 -9.10 -31.21 3.23
C GLU A 76 -8.37 -29.86 3.16
N GLU A 77 -8.65 -29.04 2.14
CA GLU A 77 -8.09 -27.69 2.03
C GLU A 77 -8.42 -26.82 3.26
N ALA A 78 -9.63 -26.96 3.83
CA ALA A 78 -10.02 -26.23 5.03
C ALA A 78 -9.25 -26.69 6.29
N GLU A 79 -8.98 -27.98 6.42
CA GLU A 79 -8.16 -28.54 7.51
C GLU A 79 -6.69 -28.12 7.36
N GLU A 80 -6.14 -28.21 6.15
CA GLU A 80 -4.79 -27.73 5.81
C GLU A 80 -4.64 -26.23 6.07
N THR A 81 -5.64 -25.42 5.68
CA THR A 81 -5.67 -23.97 5.97
C THR A 81 -5.62 -23.70 7.47
N GLY A 82 -6.28 -24.53 8.29
CA GLY A 82 -6.20 -24.39 9.73
C GLY A 82 -4.83 -24.74 10.32
N ALA A 83 -4.20 -25.82 9.84
CA ALA A 83 -2.82 -26.13 10.21
C ALA A 83 -1.85 -25.00 9.79
N PHE A 84 -2.06 -24.44 8.60
CA PHE A 84 -1.34 -23.28 8.08
C PHE A 84 -1.53 -22.05 8.97
N PHE A 85 -2.76 -21.70 9.37
CA PHE A 85 -3.02 -20.60 10.29
C PHE A 85 -2.29 -20.77 11.63
N TYR A 86 -2.24 -21.98 12.18
CA TYR A 86 -1.49 -22.22 13.40
C TYR A 86 0.03 -22.06 13.19
N ALA A 87 0.56 -22.47 12.04
CA ALA A 87 1.96 -22.23 11.68
C ALA A 87 2.28 -20.74 11.55
N LEU A 88 1.46 -20.00 10.81
CA LEU A 88 1.57 -18.57 10.61
C LEU A 88 1.45 -17.79 11.93
N TYR A 89 0.49 -18.15 12.78
CA TYR A 89 0.35 -17.57 14.12
C TYR A 89 1.63 -17.70 14.96
N LYS A 90 2.32 -18.84 14.91
CA LYS A 90 3.62 -19.01 15.60
C LYS A 90 4.72 -18.12 15.04
N MET A 91 4.67 -17.77 13.74
CA MET A 91 5.60 -16.82 13.13
C MET A 91 5.29 -15.40 13.59
N ILE A 92 4.02 -15.01 13.50
CA ILE A 92 3.52 -13.71 13.93
C ILE A 92 3.85 -13.46 15.40
N LYS A 93 3.65 -14.45 16.27
CA LYS A 93 3.96 -14.36 17.72
C LYS A 93 5.44 -14.08 18.02
N LYS A 94 6.35 -14.38 17.09
CA LYS A 94 7.78 -14.07 17.26
C LYS A 94 8.13 -12.65 16.81
N ALA A 95 7.24 -11.97 16.09
CA ALA A 95 7.43 -10.58 15.71
C ALA A 95 7.23 -9.67 16.94
N GLU A 96 7.99 -8.59 17.00
CA GLU A 96 7.88 -7.59 18.06
C GLU A 96 6.55 -6.84 18.02
N LYS A 97 6.03 -6.60 16.81
CA LYS A 97 4.75 -5.95 16.55
C LYS A 97 4.15 -6.51 15.27
N VAL A 98 2.84 -6.68 15.26
CA VAL A 98 2.06 -7.08 14.08
C VAL A 98 1.43 -5.84 13.48
N ARG A 99 1.61 -5.65 12.17
CA ARG A 99 1.08 -4.52 11.42
C ARG A 99 0.38 -5.00 10.16
N SER A 100 -0.61 -4.23 9.72
CA SER A 100 -1.10 -4.34 8.34
C SER A 100 0.07 -4.08 7.39
N GLY A 101 0.21 -4.88 6.35
CA GLY A 101 1.31 -4.82 5.40
C GLY A 101 2.49 -5.74 5.72
N ASP A 102 2.54 -6.38 6.90
CA ASP A 102 3.60 -7.33 7.22
C ASP A 102 3.53 -8.57 6.30
N ILE A 103 4.69 -9.03 5.83
CA ILE A 103 4.82 -10.17 4.91
C ILE A 103 5.52 -11.33 5.62
N TYR A 104 5.00 -12.54 5.42
CA TYR A 104 5.53 -13.77 5.98
C TYR A 104 5.75 -14.79 4.86
N ARG A 105 6.96 -15.34 4.79
CA ARG A 105 7.32 -16.41 3.86
C ARG A 105 6.90 -17.77 4.42
N THR A 106 6.31 -18.61 3.58
CA THR A 106 5.72 -19.90 3.95
C THR A 106 6.14 -20.96 2.93
N ASP A 107 5.94 -22.24 3.22
CA ASP A 107 6.28 -23.29 2.23
C ASP A 107 5.23 -23.37 1.10
N ALA A 108 3.96 -23.17 1.47
CA ALA A 108 2.82 -23.10 0.57
C ALA A 108 1.61 -22.51 1.30
N VAL A 109 0.74 -21.83 0.57
CA VAL A 109 -0.59 -21.45 1.05
C VAL A 109 -1.62 -22.48 0.56
N PRO A 110 -2.33 -23.19 1.47
CA PRO A 110 -3.29 -24.23 1.10
C PRO A 110 -4.34 -23.74 0.10
N GLY A 111 -4.50 -24.49 -0.99
CA GLY A 111 -5.41 -24.13 -2.08
C GLY A 111 -4.89 -23.08 -3.06
N PHE A 112 -3.70 -22.46 -2.87
CA PHE A 112 -3.18 -21.38 -3.73
C PHE A 112 -1.92 -21.76 -4.54
N GLY A 113 -1.71 -23.06 -4.77
CA GLY A 113 -0.70 -23.56 -5.69
C GLY A 113 0.73 -23.19 -5.28
N LYS A 114 1.40 -22.36 -6.11
CA LYS A 114 2.81 -21.96 -5.93
C LYS A 114 3.00 -20.70 -5.07
N MET A 115 1.93 -20.18 -4.48
CA MET A 115 2.03 -19.02 -3.58
C MET A 115 2.62 -19.47 -2.25
N ASP A 116 3.78 -18.89 -1.91
CA ASP A 116 4.67 -19.26 -0.80
C ASP A 116 5.01 -18.03 0.07
N ALA A 117 4.18 -16.99 -0.02
CA ALA A 117 4.21 -15.85 0.88
C ALA A 117 2.79 -15.39 1.19
N VAL A 118 2.63 -14.66 2.28
CA VAL A 118 1.38 -13.98 2.63
C VAL A 118 1.64 -12.58 3.13
N ILE A 119 0.75 -11.65 2.78
CA ILE A 119 0.66 -10.32 3.40
C ILE A 119 -0.54 -10.29 4.35
N LEU A 120 -0.33 -9.71 5.54
CA LEU A 120 -1.36 -9.52 6.54
C LEU A 120 -2.04 -8.18 6.30
N LEU A 121 -3.36 -8.18 6.17
CA LEU A 121 -4.16 -6.96 6.06
C LEU A 121 -5.18 -6.89 7.18
N ASN A 122 -5.39 -5.72 7.75
CA ASN A 122 -6.47 -5.54 8.72
C ASN A 122 -7.83 -5.65 8.02
N SER A 123 -8.68 -6.61 8.40
CA SER A 123 -9.97 -6.88 7.73
C SER A 123 -11.06 -5.82 8.03
N GLY A 124 -10.70 -4.60 8.43
CA GLY A 124 -11.65 -3.54 8.80
C GLY A 124 -11.04 -2.15 8.83
N TYR A 125 -10.76 -1.56 7.66
CA TYR A 125 -10.27 -0.18 7.51
C TYR A 125 -11.23 0.92 8.05
N LYS A 126 -12.39 0.59 8.64
CA LYS A 126 -13.31 1.61 9.22
C LYS A 126 -13.95 1.30 10.57
N SER A 127 -13.77 0.12 11.16
CA SER A 127 -14.16 -0.21 12.55
C SER A 127 -14.14 -1.73 12.70
N PRO A 128 -13.43 -2.30 13.68
CA PRO A 128 -13.65 -3.69 14.06
C PRO A 128 -14.94 -3.77 14.90
N ALA A 129 -16.11 -3.57 14.29
CA ALA A 129 -17.39 -3.74 14.98
C ALA A 129 -17.67 -5.22 15.39
N TRP A 130 -16.72 -6.13 15.17
CA TRP A 130 -16.87 -7.56 15.43
C TRP A 130 -16.26 -7.99 16.79
N LEU A 131 -15.50 -7.13 17.48
CA LEU A 131 -14.97 -7.42 18.83
C LEU A 131 -15.16 -6.30 19.87
N ASP A 132 -15.62 -5.12 19.46
CA ASP A 132 -15.93 -4.00 20.36
C ASP A 132 -17.31 -4.13 21.06
N GLU A 133 -17.56 -5.29 21.67
CA GLU A 133 -18.55 -5.43 22.75
C GLU A 133 -17.76 -5.54 24.07
N ASP A 134 -17.25 -4.39 24.51
CA ASP A 134 -16.69 -4.01 25.82
C ASP A 134 -15.55 -4.86 26.44
N GLU A 135 -15.17 -6.02 25.89
CA GLU A 135 -14.22 -6.94 26.54
C GLU A 135 -13.27 -7.73 25.61
N TYR A 136 -13.43 -7.70 24.29
CA TYR A 136 -12.63 -8.52 23.38
C TYR A 136 -11.76 -7.63 22.49
N LYS A 137 -10.43 -7.81 22.50
CA LYS A 137 -9.47 -6.91 21.84
C LYS A 137 -8.98 -7.42 20.48
N GLY A 138 -9.56 -8.53 20.00
CA GLY A 138 -8.98 -9.24 18.87
C GLY A 138 -9.04 -8.49 17.55
N GLN A 139 -8.09 -8.81 16.66
CA GLN A 139 -8.04 -8.27 15.30
C GLN A 139 -8.28 -9.39 14.28
N LEU A 140 -9.12 -9.13 13.27
CA LEU A 140 -9.37 -10.08 12.20
C LEU A 140 -8.37 -9.72 11.12
N ILE A 141 -7.34 -10.54 11.00
CA ILE A 141 -6.29 -10.32 10.04
C ILE A 141 -6.59 -11.16 8.81
N LYS A 142 -6.82 -10.47 7.69
CA LYS A 142 -6.94 -11.08 6.39
C LYS A 142 -5.56 -11.52 5.92
N VAL A 143 -5.45 -12.80 5.58
CA VAL A 143 -4.26 -13.40 4.99
C VAL A 143 -4.43 -13.36 3.48
N VAL A 144 -3.54 -12.66 2.79
CA VAL A 144 -3.55 -12.50 1.33
C VAL A 144 -2.39 -13.30 0.73
N PRO A 145 -2.65 -14.33 -0.10
CA PRO A 145 -1.61 -15.15 -0.71
C PRO A 145 -0.84 -14.41 -1.81
N LEU A 146 0.48 -14.53 -1.77
CA LEU A 146 1.43 -13.90 -2.68
C LEU A 146 2.37 -14.94 -3.29
N PHE A 147 2.81 -14.70 -4.51
CA PHE A 147 4.02 -15.35 -5.04
C PHE A 147 5.27 -14.71 -4.42
N SER A 148 6.38 -15.46 -4.34
CA SER A 148 7.65 -14.91 -3.82
C SER A 148 8.08 -13.61 -4.50
N ASP A 149 8.03 -13.51 -5.82
CA ASP A 149 8.44 -12.29 -6.54
C ASP A 149 7.53 -11.09 -6.24
N GLU A 150 6.24 -11.33 -5.96
CA GLU A 150 5.29 -10.29 -5.56
C GLU A 150 5.60 -9.78 -4.16
N ALA A 151 5.91 -10.69 -3.24
CA ALA A 151 6.36 -10.35 -1.90
C ALA A 151 7.70 -9.59 -1.94
N ASP A 152 8.65 -10.00 -2.79
CA ASP A 152 9.93 -9.29 -2.99
C ASP A 152 9.70 -7.85 -3.46
N GLY A 153 8.78 -7.63 -4.40
CA GLY A 153 8.43 -6.30 -4.87
C GLY A 153 7.83 -5.41 -3.78
N LEU A 154 6.90 -5.95 -2.98
CA LEU A 154 6.27 -5.23 -1.87
C LEU A 154 7.24 -4.95 -0.71
N GLU A 155 8.20 -5.85 -0.44
CA GLU A 155 9.18 -5.68 0.63
C GLU A 155 10.15 -4.53 0.39
N LYS A 156 10.30 -4.06 -0.87
CA LYS A 156 11.03 -2.83 -1.20
C LYS A 156 10.32 -1.55 -0.77
N LEU A 157 9.03 -1.64 -0.43
CA LEU A 157 8.20 -0.52 -0.02
C LEU A 157 8.10 -0.43 1.50
N ALA A 158 7.79 0.76 2.00
CA ALA A 158 7.39 1.00 3.38
C ALA A 158 6.19 0.13 3.74
N VAL A 159 6.19 -0.46 4.94
CA VAL A 159 5.15 -1.42 5.34
C VAL A 159 3.79 -0.75 5.43
N GLU A 160 3.77 0.52 5.83
CA GLU A 160 2.59 1.38 5.98
C GLU A 160 1.84 1.55 4.65
N SER A 161 2.53 1.57 3.52
CA SER A 161 1.91 1.78 2.20
C SER A 161 1.50 0.48 1.51
N ARG A 162 2.06 -0.68 1.87
CA ARG A 162 1.85 -1.95 1.13
C ARG A 162 0.37 -2.35 0.98
N GLU A 163 -0.45 -2.04 1.97
CA GLU A 163 -1.89 -2.29 1.90
C GLU A 163 -2.56 -1.50 0.74
N LEU A 164 -2.15 -0.25 0.51
CA LEU A 164 -2.64 0.54 -0.63
C LEU A 164 -2.28 -0.13 -1.95
N PHE A 165 -1.06 -0.67 -2.10
CA PHE A 165 -0.64 -1.38 -3.31
C PHE A 165 -1.51 -2.62 -3.56
N ILE A 166 -1.82 -3.39 -2.52
CA ILE A 166 -2.75 -4.51 -2.64
C ILE A 166 -4.11 -4.04 -3.17
N TYR A 167 -4.69 -2.98 -2.61
CA TYR A 167 -5.99 -2.50 -3.06
C TYR A 167 -5.97 -1.89 -4.47
N LYS A 168 -4.94 -1.11 -4.80
CA LYS A 168 -4.86 -0.42 -6.09
C LYS A 168 -4.45 -1.34 -7.23
N SER A 169 -3.73 -2.42 -6.97
CA SER A 169 -3.34 -3.39 -8.01
C SER A 169 -4.52 -4.10 -8.67
N GLN A 170 -5.68 -4.18 -8.01
CA GLN A 170 -6.86 -4.91 -8.47
C GLN A 170 -6.57 -6.39 -8.81
N VAL A 171 -5.48 -6.95 -8.28
CA VAL A 171 -5.14 -8.36 -8.47
C VAL A 171 -6.20 -9.22 -7.78
N PRO A 172 -6.69 -10.30 -8.44
CA PRO A 172 -7.71 -11.16 -7.87
C PRO A 172 -7.08 -12.11 -6.84
N PHE A 173 -6.63 -11.59 -5.70
CA PHE A 173 -5.93 -12.36 -4.65
C PHE A 173 -6.73 -13.54 -4.08
N ARG A 174 -8.04 -13.59 -4.36
CA ARG A 174 -8.94 -14.68 -3.94
C ARG A 174 -8.92 -15.84 -4.93
N GLU A 175 -8.36 -15.69 -6.13
CA GLU A 175 -8.32 -16.74 -7.15
C GLU A 175 -7.07 -17.63 -6.98
N PRO A 176 -7.22 -18.92 -6.59
CA PRO A 176 -6.14 -19.90 -6.53
C PRO A 176 -5.27 -19.99 -7.78
N GLY A 177 -5.93 -19.91 -8.94
CA GLY A 177 -5.32 -20.13 -10.25
C GLY A 177 -4.76 -18.87 -10.89
N ARG A 178 -4.75 -17.73 -10.20
CA ARG A 178 -4.23 -16.48 -10.76
C ARG A 178 -2.76 -16.64 -11.12
N LYS A 179 -2.35 -15.88 -12.14
CA LYS A 179 -0.94 -15.77 -12.51
C LYS A 179 -0.25 -14.77 -11.59
N GLN A 180 1.05 -14.98 -11.41
CA GLN A 180 1.93 -13.99 -10.82
C GLN A 180 1.92 -12.72 -11.67
N THR A 181 1.97 -11.56 -11.01
CA THR A 181 2.06 -10.24 -11.65
C THR A 181 3.07 -9.34 -10.95
N ASN A 182 3.22 -8.10 -11.40
CA ASN A 182 3.94 -7.05 -10.70
C ASN A 182 2.92 -6.14 -9.97
N ILE A 183 2.66 -6.42 -8.70
CA ILE A 183 1.68 -5.69 -7.88
C ILE A 183 1.99 -4.18 -7.82
N VAL A 184 3.27 -3.81 -7.77
CA VAL A 184 3.70 -2.40 -7.69
C VAL A 184 3.33 -1.68 -8.98
N TYR A 185 3.69 -2.26 -10.13
CA TYR A 185 3.32 -1.73 -11.44
C TYR A 185 1.80 -1.64 -11.60
N ASP A 186 1.06 -2.72 -11.29
CA ASP A 186 -0.39 -2.77 -11.47
C ASP A 186 -1.08 -1.69 -10.62
N ALA A 187 -0.63 -1.48 -9.38
CA ALA A 187 -1.17 -0.45 -8.49
C ALA A 187 -0.96 0.96 -9.05
N VAL A 188 0.26 1.26 -9.51
CA VAL A 188 0.61 2.56 -10.08
C VAL A 188 -0.11 2.79 -11.41
N PHE A 189 -0.17 1.79 -12.27
CA PHE A 189 -0.87 1.88 -13.56
C PHE A 189 -2.37 2.13 -13.36
N ASN A 190 -3.00 1.43 -12.41
CA ASN A 190 -4.43 1.57 -12.15
C ASN A 190 -4.78 2.94 -11.57
N ILE A 191 -3.95 3.53 -10.70
CA ILE A 191 -4.23 4.88 -10.20
C ILE A 191 -4.11 5.93 -11.31
N TRP A 192 -3.09 5.81 -12.18
CA TRP A 192 -2.95 6.70 -13.33
C TRP A 192 -4.11 6.56 -14.31
N SER A 193 -4.56 5.33 -14.55
CA SER A 193 -5.74 5.06 -15.37
C SER A 193 -6.99 5.72 -14.80
N ALA A 194 -7.22 5.61 -13.49
CA ALA A 194 -8.37 6.24 -12.83
C ALA A 194 -8.30 7.78 -12.88
N ILE A 195 -7.10 8.37 -12.75
CA ILE A 195 -6.89 9.81 -12.95
C ILE A 195 -7.18 10.20 -14.41
N SER A 196 -6.71 9.42 -15.38
CA SER A 196 -6.93 9.66 -16.81
C SER A 196 -8.41 9.60 -17.20
N GLU A 197 -9.16 8.65 -16.63
CA GLU A 197 -10.61 8.54 -16.81
C GLU A 197 -11.30 9.80 -16.28
N TRP A 198 -10.98 10.23 -15.07
CA TRP A 198 -11.53 11.45 -14.50
C TRP A 198 -11.18 12.69 -15.34
N TYR A 199 -9.91 12.84 -15.75
CA TYR A 199 -9.44 13.93 -16.60
C TYR A 199 -10.24 14.00 -17.91
N THR A 200 -10.50 12.85 -18.52
CA THR A 200 -11.27 12.74 -19.77
C THR A 200 -12.73 13.12 -19.57
N GLU A 201 -13.37 12.61 -18.51
CA GLU A 201 -14.76 12.91 -18.17
C GLU A 201 -14.96 14.42 -17.92
N HIS A 202 -14.01 15.06 -17.24
CA HIS A 202 -14.07 16.46 -16.84
C HIS A 202 -13.41 17.42 -17.83
N LYS A 203 -12.88 16.91 -18.96
CA LYS A 203 -12.26 17.69 -20.05
C LYS A 203 -11.08 18.55 -19.58
N VAL A 204 -10.24 17.99 -18.71
CA VAL A 204 -8.97 18.62 -18.33
C VAL A 204 -8.07 18.76 -19.56
N ASP A 205 -7.34 19.87 -19.69
CA ASP A 205 -6.47 20.15 -20.85
C ASP A 205 -5.44 19.03 -21.09
N ASP A 206 -4.83 18.52 -20.02
CA ASP A 206 -3.86 17.41 -20.04
C ASP A 206 -4.48 16.02 -20.23
N ALA A 207 -5.82 15.88 -20.36
CA ALA A 207 -6.49 14.58 -20.46
C ALA A 207 -5.98 13.74 -21.64
N LYS A 208 -5.86 14.36 -22.82
CA LYS A 208 -5.35 13.66 -24.01
C LYS A 208 -3.91 13.21 -23.81
N LYS A 209 -3.09 14.06 -23.19
CA LYS A 209 -1.67 13.79 -22.96
C LYS A 209 -1.48 12.57 -22.05
N LEU A 210 -2.19 12.52 -20.93
CA LEU A 210 -2.13 11.39 -20.01
C LEU A 210 -2.68 10.10 -20.65
N ALA A 211 -3.79 10.19 -21.37
CA ALA A 211 -4.35 9.03 -22.08
C ALA A 211 -3.39 8.48 -23.15
N ASP A 212 -2.71 9.36 -23.90
CA ASP A 212 -1.72 8.96 -24.90
C ASP A 212 -0.50 8.27 -24.25
N MET A 213 -0.07 8.71 -23.06
CA MET A 213 1.01 8.04 -22.29
C MET A 213 0.61 6.65 -21.79
N LEU A 214 -0.61 6.50 -21.27
CA LEU A 214 -1.12 5.20 -20.79
C LEU A 214 -1.37 4.19 -21.92
N ALA A 215 -1.76 4.68 -23.10
CA ALA A 215 -1.94 3.84 -24.28
C ALA A 215 -0.61 3.41 -24.92
N ALA A 216 0.47 4.16 -24.68
CA ALA A 216 1.80 3.77 -25.11
C ALA A 216 2.33 2.60 -24.26
N ALA A 217 3.17 1.75 -24.86
CA ALA A 217 3.89 0.77 -24.07
C ALA A 217 4.77 1.51 -23.03
N PRO A 218 4.81 1.07 -21.76
CA PRO A 218 5.67 1.69 -20.76
C PRO A 218 7.10 1.77 -21.29
N LYS A 219 7.76 2.89 -21.04
CA LYS A 219 9.16 3.08 -21.41
C LYS A 219 10.02 2.31 -20.42
N LYS A 220 10.00 0.98 -20.54
CA LYS A 220 10.64 0.04 -19.62
C LYS A 220 12.10 0.44 -19.39
N GLY A 221 12.46 0.64 -18.12
CA GLY A 221 13.80 1.05 -17.70
C GLY A 221 14.05 2.56 -17.74
N ALA A 222 13.03 3.40 -17.97
CA ALA A 222 13.15 4.84 -17.81
C ALA A 222 13.48 5.22 -16.36
N GLY A 223 12.83 4.56 -15.39
CA GLY A 223 13.15 4.66 -13.97
C GLY A 223 14.60 4.28 -13.67
N ASP A 224 15.03 3.08 -14.11
CA ASP A 224 16.43 2.63 -13.91
C ASP A 224 17.45 3.58 -14.56
N ALA A 225 17.13 4.12 -15.74
CA ALA A 225 17.98 5.08 -16.42
C ALA A 225 18.02 6.43 -15.70
N LEU A 226 16.96 6.82 -15.00
CA LEU A 226 16.93 7.99 -14.15
C LEU A 226 17.76 7.76 -12.88
N GLU A 227 17.53 6.66 -12.18
CA GLU A 227 18.30 6.20 -11.02
C GLU A 227 19.81 6.27 -11.27
N LYS A 228 20.25 5.68 -12.39
CA LYS A 228 21.65 5.71 -12.81
C LYS A 228 22.20 7.11 -13.07
N LYS A 229 21.37 8.06 -13.55
CA LYS A 229 21.81 9.43 -13.83
C LYS A 229 21.96 10.27 -12.57
N ILE A 230 21.07 10.10 -11.60
CA ILE A 230 21.13 10.84 -10.34
C ILE A 230 22.03 10.18 -9.30
N GLY A 231 22.31 8.88 -9.43
CA GLY A 231 23.22 8.14 -8.55
C GLY A 231 22.63 7.76 -7.19
N ILE A 232 21.30 7.82 -7.05
CA ILE A 232 20.55 7.49 -5.84
C ILE A 232 19.50 6.45 -6.19
N ASP A 233 19.41 5.38 -5.39
CA ASP A 233 18.34 4.39 -5.49
C ASP A 233 16.97 5.07 -5.27
N ILE A 234 16.14 5.11 -6.31
CA ILE A 234 14.80 5.70 -6.23
C ILE A 234 13.75 4.68 -5.76
N PRO A 235 12.64 5.14 -5.16
CA PRO A 235 11.56 4.26 -4.74
C PRO A 235 10.98 3.46 -5.91
N GLU A 236 10.62 2.20 -5.67
CA GLU A 236 10.13 1.28 -6.71
C GLU A 236 8.82 1.78 -7.35
N ASP A 237 7.93 2.36 -6.54
CA ASP A 237 6.67 2.92 -7.01
C ASP A 237 6.87 4.16 -7.89
N PHE A 238 7.81 5.03 -7.55
CA PHE A 238 8.19 6.14 -8.40
C PHE A 238 8.86 5.65 -9.69
N LYS A 239 9.70 4.59 -9.65
CA LYS A 239 10.25 3.95 -10.86
C LYS A 239 9.17 3.48 -11.80
N GLU A 240 8.17 2.77 -11.29
CA GLU A 240 7.05 2.29 -12.12
C GLU A 240 6.19 3.44 -12.64
N SER A 241 5.95 4.47 -11.82
CA SER A 241 5.26 5.67 -12.27
C SER A 241 6.01 6.35 -13.41
N PHE A 242 7.32 6.52 -13.26
CA PHE A 242 8.18 7.14 -14.26
C PHE A 242 8.35 6.29 -15.53
N ASN A 243 8.13 4.98 -15.46
CA ASN A 243 8.06 4.13 -16.65
C ASN A 243 6.78 4.40 -17.47
N ILE A 244 5.72 4.90 -16.84
CA ILE A 244 4.41 5.21 -17.46
C ILE A 244 4.35 6.69 -17.86
N VAL A 245 4.52 7.59 -16.89
CA VAL A 245 4.48 9.05 -17.03
C VAL A 245 5.91 9.60 -16.90
N HIS A 246 6.59 9.76 -18.04
CA HIS A 246 8.01 10.13 -18.11
C HIS A 246 8.28 11.54 -18.67
N ASP A 247 7.23 12.25 -19.07
CA ASP A 247 7.27 13.61 -19.59
C ASP A 247 6.47 14.52 -18.67
N THR A 248 6.59 15.83 -18.85
CA THR A 248 5.94 16.79 -17.96
C THR A 248 4.43 16.61 -17.95
N LEU A 249 3.80 16.55 -16.78
CA LEU A 249 2.35 16.41 -16.64
C LEU A 249 1.88 17.23 -15.44
N ARG A 250 0.80 18.01 -15.58
CA ARG A 250 0.22 18.71 -14.44
C ARG A 250 -0.66 17.78 -13.61
N VAL A 251 -0.37 17.73 -12.32
CA VAL A 251 -1.09 16.95 -11.31
C VAL A 251 -1.38 17.87 -10.13
N GLY A 252 -2.65 18.29 -10.03
CA GLY A 252 -3.04 19.36 -9.11
C GLY A 252 -2.28 20.66 -9.44
N SER A 253 -1.59 21.22 -8.43
CA SER A 253 -0.79 22.44 -8.59
C SER A 253 0.64 22.19 -9.08
N TYR A 254 1.07 20.94 -9.21
CA TYR A 254 2.45 20.58 -9.55
C TYR A 254 2.58 20.13 -11.01
N ASP A 255 3.65 20.56 -11.66
CA ASP A 255 4.12 20.00 -12.92
C ASP A 255 5.17 18.92 -12.62
N LEU A 256 4.79 17.65 -12.81
CA LEU A 256 5.74 16.54 -12.73
C LEU A 256 6.86 16.75 -13.72
N TYR A 257 8.08 16.38 -13.36
CA TYR A 257 9.23 16.59 -14.22
C TYR A 257 9.42 15.48 -15.27
N SER A 258 9.73 15.89 -16.49
CA SER A 258 10.43 15.02 -17.44
C SER A 258 11.81 14.63 -16.92
N GLN A 259 12.43 13.58 -17.49
CA GLN A 259 13.75 13.11 -17.06
C GLN A 259 14.82 14.22 -17.07
N ALA A 260 14.80 15.09 -18.10
CA ALA A 260 15.77 16.17 -18.22
C ALA A 260 15.55 17.22 -17.13
N ASN A 261 14.30 17.60 -16.87
CA ASN A 261 13.95 18.58 -15.84
C ASN A 261 14.27 18.05 -14.44
N LEU A 262 14.00 16.76 -14.17
CA LEU A 262 14.29 16.14 -12.89
C LEU A 262 15.79 16.16 -12.60
N VAL A 263 16.62 15.69 -13.55
CA VAL A 263 18.08 15.70 -13.41
C VAL A 263 18.61 17.13 -13.23
N ALA A 264 18.07 18.09 -13.97
CA ALA A 264 18.47 19.50 -13.85
C ALA A 264 18.08 20.09 -12.48
N ALA A 265 16.86 19.83 -12.01
CA ALA A 265 16.38 20.29 -10.71
C ALA A 265 17.18 19.66 -9.56
N PHE A 266 17.42 18.35 -9.62
CA PHE A 266 18.24 17.63 -8.66
C PHE A 266 19.66 18.21 -8.59
N LYS A 267 20.33 18.38 -9.74
CA LYS A 267 21.67 18.99 -9.78
C LYS A 267 21.68 20.41 -9.24
N ARG A 268 20.69 21.23 -9.62
CA ARG A 268 20.59 22.62 -9.14
C ARG A 268 20.50 22.69 -7.62
N MET A 269 19.63 21.89 -7.00
CA MET A 269 19.46 21.92 -5.56
C MET A 269 20.70 21.38 -4.83
N TYR A 270 21.37 20.36 -5.40
CA TYR A 270 22.67 19.90 -4.93
C TYR A 270 23.72 21.01 -4.96
N ASP A 271 23.88 21.69 -6.11
CA ASP A 271 24.86 22.78 -6.27
C ASP A 271 24.59 23.92 -5.26
N LEU A 272 23.34 24.36 -5.11
CA LEU A 272 22.96 25.41 -4.15
C LEU A 272 23.31 25.02 -2.70
N ASN A 273 23.09 23.76 -2.34
CA ASN A 273 23.41 23.26 -1.01
C ASN A 273 24.93 23.25 -0.76
N GLU A 274 25.71 22.76 -1.73
CA GLU A 274 27.18 22.73 -1.66
C GLU A 274 27.79 24.14 -1.64
N GLU A 275 27.17 25.10 -2.33
CA GLU A 275 27.57 26.51 -2.34
C GLU A 275 27.22 27.25 -1.02
N GLY A 276 26.46 26.61 -0.13
CA GLY A 276 26.08 27.17 1.18
C GLY A 276 24.95 28.20 1.10
N GLU A 277 24.17 28.21 0.01
CA GLU A 277 23.07 29.17 -0.22
C GLU A 277 21.94 29.05 0.81
N PHE A 278 21.90 27.94 1.56
CA PHE A 278 20.85 27.68 2.55
C PHE A 278 21.26 27.94 4.00
N VAL A 279 22.47 28.44 4.26
CA VAL A 279 22.97 28.65 5.64
C VAL A 279 22.07 29.59 6.45
N GLU A 280 21.65 30.71 5.87
CA GLU A 280 20.74 31.66 6.55
C GLU A 280 19.33 31.10 6.71
N ALA A 281 18.93 30.17 5.84
CA ALA A 281 17.59 29.59 5.85
C ALA A 281 17.38 28.61 7.01
N LEU A 282 18.45 28.06 7.58
CA LEU A 282 18.42 27.17 8.74
C LEU A 282 17.73 27.79 9.97
N GLU A 283 17.73 29.12 10.09
CA GLU A 283 17.03 29.83 11.18
C GLU A 283 15.50 29.68 11.14
N LYS A 284 14.95 29.31 9.98
CA LYS A 284 13.50 29.14 9.74
C LYS A 284 13.05 27.69 9.75
N LEU A 285 13.96 26.75 10.00
CA LEU A 285 13.71 25.34 9.82
C LEU A 285 12.61 24.85 10.78
N VAL A 286 11.62 24.16 10.22
CA VAL A 286 10.60 23.47 11.00
C VAL A 286 11.17 22.16 11.52
N GLU A 287 11.12 21.95 12.83
CA GLU A 287 11.50 20.67 13.43
C GLU A 287 10.45 19.61 13.11
N SER A 288 10.91 18.48 12.55
CA SER A 288 10.11 17.27 12.39
C SER A 288 10.91 16.08 12.87
N PRO A 289 10.28 15.11 13.56
CA PRO A 289 10.97 13.88 13.90
C PRO A 289 11.22 12.99 12.67
N GLU A 290 10.61 13.24 11.50
CA GLU A 290 10.58 12.32 10.34
C GLU A 290 11.61 12.63 9.24
N PHE A 291 12.07 13.88 9.12
CA PHE A 291 13.07 14.27 8.13
C PHE A 291 14.25 14.99 8.79
N GLN A 292 15.41 14.99 8.12
CA GLN A 292 16.63 15.60 8.66
C GLN A 292 16.45 17.11 8.86
N PRO A 293 16.93 17.70 9.98
CA PRO A 293 16.75 19.12 10.26
C PRO A 293 17.72 19.99 9.43
N VAL A 294 17.64 19.89 8.11
CA VAL A 294 18.41 20.63 7.11
C VAL A 294 17.46 21.32 6.14
N TRP A 295 17.86 22.46 5.59
CA TRP A 295 17.05 23.15 4.60
C TRP A 295 16.92 22.33 3.31
N TRP A 296 18.02 21.72 2.88
CA TRP A 296 18.05 20.77 1.78
C TRP A 296 19.00 19.61 2.10
N HIS A 297 18.62 18.41 1.69
CA HIS A 297 19.47 17.22 1.81
C HIS A 297 19.88 16.73 0.40
N GLU A 298 21.14 16.34 0.21
CA GLU A 298 21.66 15.88 -1.10
C GLU A 298 20.93 14.65 -1.67
N ASN A 299 20.33 13.85 -0.79
CA ASN A 299 19.52 12.69 -1.15
C ASN A 299 18.01 12.99 -1.31
N TRP A 300 17.61 14.26 -1.33
CA TRP A 300 16.24 14.66 -1.64
C TRP A 300 16.06 14.82 -3.14
N ILE A 301 15.05 14.16 -3.69
CA ILE A 301 14.84 14.08 -5.14
C ILE A 301 13.63 14.93 -5.51
N PRO A 302 13.80 16.10 -6.13
CA PRO A 302 12.68 16.92 -6.57
C PRO A 302 12.03 16.26 -7.79
N VAL A 303 10.76 15.90 -7.69
CA VAL A 303 10.01 15.18 -8.74
C VAL A 303 9.00 16.05 -9.47
N ALA A 304 8.65 17.20 -8.88
CA ALA A 304 7.74 18.18 -9.47
C ALA A 304 8.00 19.57 -8.90
N ALA A 305 7.50 20.60 -9.58
CA ALA A 305 7.38 21.95 -9.02
C ALA A 305 6.04 22.57 -9.36
N ASP A 306 5.55 23.43 -8.47
CA ASP A 306 4.43 24.29 -8.78
C ASP A 306 4.86 25.57 -9.54
N SER A 307 3.89 26.44 -9.86
CA SER A 307 4.18 27.70 -10.54
C SER A 307 4.94 28.73 -9.68
N GLY A 308 4.97 28.56 -8.36
CA GLY A 308 5.70 29.40 -7.42
C GLY A 308 7.16 28.96 -7.23
N GLY A 309 7.51 27.76 -7.68
CA GLY A 309 8.83 27.15 -7.51
C GLY A 309 8.92 26.26 -6.26
N ASP A 310 7.80 25.99 -5.60
CA ASP A 310 7.75 25.04 -4.50
C ASP A 310 7.84 23.62 -5.08
N LEU A 311 8.62 22.78 -4.41
CA LEU A 311 9.01 21.47 -4.91
C LEU A 311 8.21 20.38 -4.23
N LEU A 312 7.81 19.38 -5.01
CA LEU A 312 7.44 18.06 -4.50
C LEU A 312 8.68 17.18 -4.49
N VAL A 313 8.99 16.57 -3.36
CA VAL A 313 10.29 15.94 -3.10
C VAL A 313 10.10 14.53 -2.57
N LEU A 314 10.89 13.57 -3.06
CA LEU A 314 11.05 12.26 -2.43
C LEU A 314 12.23 12.30 -1.47
N ASP A 315 11.99 11.98 -0.21
CA ASP A 315 13.00 11.95 0.84
C ASP A 315 13.68 10.58 0.92
N MET A 316 14.90 10.49 0.41
CA MET A 316 15.69 9.25 0.46
C MET A 316 16.64 9.17 1.66
N ALA A 317 16.60 10.16 2.56
CA ALA A 317 17.40 10.20 3.77
C ALA A 317 16.59 10.71 4.97
N PRO A 318 15.47 10.06 5.30
CA PRO A 318 14.68 10.41 6.47
C PRO A 318 15.47 10.14 7.76
N THR A 319 14.90 10.53 8.90
CA THR A 319 15.37 10.08 10.20
C THR A 319 14.93 8.62 10.47
N ILE A 320 15.23 8.11 11.67
CA ILE A 320 14.73 6.81 12.11
C ILE A 320 13.19 6.75 12.29
N SER A 321 12.54 7.89 12.47
CA SER A 321 11.09 7.96 12.63
C SER A 321 10.37 8.19 11.30
N GLY A 322 11.08 8.60 10.25
CA GLY A 322 10.53 8.77 8.92
C GLY A 322 10.67 7.53 8.04
N THR A 323 10.15 7.65 6.83
CA THR A 323 10.05 6.57 5.86
C THR A 323 10.84 6.90 4.60
N LYS A 324 11.73 5.99 4.17
CA LYS A 324 12.53 6.21 2.96
C LYS A 324 11.62 6.22 1.74
N GLY A 325 11.64 7.30 0.97
CA GLY A 325 10.75 7.54 -0.15
C GLY A 325 9.47 8.30 0.20
N GLN A 326 9.31 8.76 1.45
CA GLN A 326 8.19 9.64 1.84
C GLN A 326 8.20 10.93 1.01
N VAL A 327 7.03 11.53 0.86
CA VAL A 327 6.86 12.76 0.07
C VAL A 327 6.92 13.97 0.98
N LEU A 328 7.79 14.92 0.64
CA LEU A 328 7.89 16.24 1.27
C LEU A 328 7.44 17.31 0.28
N THR A 329 7.01 18.45 0.82
CA THR A 329 6.98 19.71 0.06
C THR A 329 8.15 20.56 0.51
N HIS A 330 8.77 21.31 -0.40
CA HIS A 330 9.84 22.23 -0.04
C HIS A 330 9.63 23.59 -0.72
N SER A 331 9.46 24.65 0.06
CA SER A 331 9.36 26.02 -0.44
C SER A 331 10.64 26.81 -0.18
N ALA A 332 10.92 27.82 -1.01
CA ALA A 332 12.06 28.71 -0.79
C ALA A 332 11.89 29.63 0.43
N VAL A 333 10.67 29.72 0.98
CA VAL A 333 10.33 30.63 2.08
C VAL A 333 10.26 29.92 3.42
N GLU A 334 9.65 28.73 3.45
CA GLU A 334 9.34 27.97 4.66
C GLU A 334 10.19 26.70 4.79
N GLY A 335 10.87 26.27 3.72
CA GLY A 335 11.74 25.10 3.72
C GLY A 335 10.96 23.80 3.58
N PRO A 336 11.51 22.66 4.05
CA PRO A 336 10.86 21.36 3.96
C PRO A 336 9.68 21.23 4.93
N ALA A 337 8.63 20.57 4.48
CA ALA A 337 7.49 20.18 5.29
C ALA A 337 7.07 18.75 4.96
N ILE A 338 6.70 18.00 6.01
CA ILE A 338 6.21 16.63 5.89
C ILE A 338 4.82 16.62 5.27
N THR A 339 4.55 15.62 4.45
CA THR A 339 3.19 15.27 4.04
C THR A 339 2.79 13.93 4.67
N ASP A 340 1.50 13.64 4.78
CA ASP A 340 1.02 12.34 5.28
C ASP A 340 1.24 11.19 4.26
N ASN A 341 2.06 11.39 3.22
CA ASN A 341 2.31 10.42 2.16
C ASN A 341 3.65 9.72 2.35
N HIS A 342 3.62 8.41 2.59
CA HIS A 342 4.81 7.61 2.84
C HIS A 342 5.49 7.08 1.57
N CYS A 343 4.84 7.23 0.42
CA CYS A 343 5.40 6.95 -0.90
C CYS A 343 4.74 7.81 -2.00
N PHE A 344 5.22 7.69 -3.24
CA PHE A 344 4.66 8.45 -4.37
C PHE A 344 3.24 7.97 -4.74
N LEU A 345 2.96 6.67 -4.58
CA LEU A 345 1.60 6.15 -4.80
C LEU A 345 0.59 6.73 -3.80
N ASP A 346 0.99 6.95 -2.54
CA ASP A 346 0.13 7.60 -1.54
C ASP A 346 -0.29 8.99 -2.02
N TRP A 347 0.69 9.79 -2.48
CA TRP A 347 0.44 11.14 -2.99
C TRP A 347 -0.47 11.15 -4.23
N LEU A 348 -0.28 10.22 -5.17
CA LEU A 348 -1.18 10.05 -6.32
C LEU A 348 -2.59 9.66 -5.89
N ASN A 349 -2.70 8.78 -4.90
CA ASN A 349 -3.99 8.36 -4.38
C ASN A 349 -4.73 9.52 -3.68
N ASP A 350 -4.02 10.31 -2.87
CA ASP A 350 -4.57 11.50 -2.23
C ASP A 350 -5.07 12.52 -3.25
N TYR A 351 -4.31 12.73 -4.31
CA TYR A 351 -4.74 13.54 -5.44
C TYR A 351 -6.01 12.98 -6.09
N TYR A 352 -6.05 11.69 -6.41
CA TYR A 352 -7.23 11.06 -7.00
C TYR A 352 -8.46 11.16 -6.07
N VAL A 353 -8.31 10.95 -4.76
CA VAL A 353 -9.39 11.14 -3.78
C VAL A 353 -9.86 12.59 -3.76
N ALA A 354 -8.96 13.56 -3.88
CA ALA A 354 -9.32 14.98 -3.97
C ALA A 354 -10.14 15.29 -5.23
N LEU A 355 -9.84 14.65 -6.37
CA LEU A 355 -10.67 14.76 -7.58
C LEU A 355 -12.08 14.19 -7.35
N GLN A 356 -12.17 12.99 -6.78
CA GLN A 356 -13.45 12.32 -6.51
C GLN A 356 -14.33 13.05 -5.48
N THR A 357 -13.71 13.82 -4.58
CA THR A 357 -14.41 14.52 -3.49
C THR A 357 -14.73 15.98 -3.81
N GLY A 358 -14.50 16.43 -5.05
CA GLY A 358 -14.83 17.79 -5.50
C GLY A 358 -13.92 18.87 -4.89
N LYS A 359 -12.69 18.51 -4.50
CA LYS A 359 -11.68 19.51 -4.09
C LYS A 359 -11.05 20.23 -5.28
N TYR A 360 -11.33 19.78 -6.50
CA TYR A 360 -10.90 20.41 -7.73
C TYR A 360 -12.10 20.67 -8.63
N ASP A 361 -12.10 21.85 -9.24
CA ASP A 361 -12.98 22.23 -10.34
C ASP A 361 -12.17 22.36 -11.63
N VAL A 362 -12.84 22.18 -12.76
CA VAL A 362 -12.27 22.40 -14.09
C VAL A 362 -13.00 23.58 -14.73
N ASP A 363 -12.25 24.61 -15.13
CA ASP A 363 -12.83 25.77 -15.80
C ASP A 363 -13.18 25.48 -17.28
N LYS A 364 -13.72 26.49 -17.96
CA LYS A 364 -14.13 26.37 -19.38
C LYS A 364 -12.96 26.07 -20.34
N ASP A 365 -11.73 26.37 -19.92
CA ASP A 365 -10.51 26.23 -20.70
C ASP A 365 -9.78 24.92 -20.33
N GLY A 366 -10.38 24.07 -19.48
CA GLY A 366 -9.82 22.78 -19.07
C GLY A 366 -8.78 22.88 -17.95
N ILE A 367 -8.67 24.06 -17.31
CA ILE A 367 -7.69 24.30 -16.25
C ILE A 367 -8.25 23.80 -14.92
N LEU A 368 -7.47 22.97 -14.24
CA LEU A 368 -7.74 22.49 -12.89
C LEU A 368 -7.43 23.57 -11.85
N THR A 369 -8.41 23.90 -11.01
CA THR A 369 -8.25 24.78 -9.85
C THR A 369 -8.70 24.08 -8.58
N ARG A 370 -7.93 24.23 -7.51
CA ARG A 370 -8.31 23.71 -6.18
C ARG A 370 -9.34 24.64 -5.54
N ASN A 371 -10.42 24.06 -5.02
CA ASN A 371 -11.54 24.77 -4.37
C ASN A 371 -11.21 25.26 -2.95
#